data_AF-A0A948N8Y3-F1
#
_entry.id   AF-A0A948N8Y3-F1
#
_cell.length_a   1.000
_cell.length_b   1.000
_cell.length_c   1.000
_cell.angle_alpha   90.00
_cell.angle_beta   90.00
_cell.angle_gamma   90.00
#
_symmetry.space_group_name_H-M   'P 1'
#
loop_
_entity.id
_entity.type
_entity.pdbx_description
1 polymer ?
#
loop_
_entity_poly.entity_id
_entity_poly.type
_entity_poly.pdbx_seq_one_letter_code
_entity_poly.pdbx_strand_id
1 'polypeptide(L)'
;MDIWKHGAFVDGWSVVHFLSGFFIALLFYTIGFSIVLTVLCTLAALVLWEVYEWILGILETPPNVAADIVLGSLGAGVALYFYFFRGETLPEWLLLTLFFSMLALSLWGFIDQYKNGYR
;
A
#
# COMPACT_ATOMS: atom_id res chain seq x y z
N MET A 1 -4.38 22.48 -0.56
CA MET A 1 -3.64 21.55 0.31
C MET A 1 -3.04 20.52 -0.61
N ASP A 2 -1.72 20.48 -0.69
CA ASP A 2 -1.02 19.49 -1.49
C ASP A 2 -0.83 18.25 -0.62
N ILE A 3 -1.67 17.24 -0.84
CA ILE A 3 -1.64 15.99 -0.06
C ILE A 3 -0.59 15.01 -0.58
N TRP A 4 -0.03 15.27 -1.77
CA TRP A 4 0.97 14.45 -2.43
C TRP A 4 2.39 14.92 -2.15
N LYS A 5 2.53 16.14 -1.64
CA LYS A 5 3.79 16.64 -1.12
C LYS A 5 4.25 15.74 0.04
N HIS A 6 5.48 15.23 -0.06
CA HIS A 6 6.06 14.33 0.92
C HIS A 6 5.93 14.88 2.34
N GLY A 7 5.24 14.13 3.17
CA GLY A 7 5.12 14.41 4.58
C GLY A 7 6.45 14.16 5.29
N ALA A 8 6.63 14.74 6.47
CA ALA A 8 7.71 14.30 7.35
C ALA A 8 7.47 12.87 7.90
N PHE A 9 6.24 12.37 7.81
CA PHE A 9 5.84 11.07 8.34
C PHE A 9 4.74 10.38 7.53
N VAL A 10 3.63 11.06 7.22
CA VAL A 10 2.47 10.47 6.52
C VAL A 10 1.94 11.47 5.51
N ASP A 11 1.59 10.99 4.33
CA ASP A 11 0.98 11.79 3.25
C ASP A 11 -0.08 10.99 2.48
N GLY A 12 -0.47 11.49 1.30
CA GLY A 12 -1.45 10.84 0.44
C GLY A 12 -1.01 9.48 -0.08
N TRP A 13 0.29 9.26 -0.28
CA TRP A 13 0.83 7.97 -0.72
C TRP A 13 0.65 6.92 0.38
N SER A 14 0.78 7.30 1.65
CA SER A 14 0.56 6.38 2.76
C SER A 14 -0.80 5.67 2.76
N VAL A 15 -1.85 6.32 2.25
CA VAL A 15 -3.17 5.69 2.04
C VAL A 15 -3.11 4.64 0.93
N VAL A 16 -2.39 4.94 -0.15
CA VAL A 16 -2.11 4.00 -1.25
C VAL A 16 -1.30 2.80 -0.74
N HIS A 17 -0.28 3.00 0.11
CA HIS A 17 0.49 1.89 0.69
C HIS A 17 -0.38 1.00 1.57
N PHE A 18 -1.23 1.59 2.42
CA PHE A 18 -2.19 0.83 3.23
C PHE A 18 -3.09 -0.06 2.34
N LEU A 19 -3.73 0.52 1.31
CA LEU A 19 -4.61 -0.24 0.41
C LEU A 19 -3.83 -1.28 -0.40
N SER A 20 -2.61 -0.96 -0.84
CA SER A 20 -1.73 -1.89 -1.55
C SER A 20 -1.38 -3.08 -0.68
N GLY A 21 -0.97 -2.85 0.58
CA GLY A 21 -0.69 -3.91 1.53
C GLY A 21 -1.89 -4.81 1.80
N PHE A 22 -3.09 -4.23 1.90
CA PHE A 22 -4.34 -4.99 2.00
C PHE A 22 -4.54 -5.92 0.78
N PHE A 23 -4.43 -5.39 -0.44
CA PHE A 23 -4.65 -6.18 -1.66
C PHE A 23 -3.55 -7.19 -1.96
N ILE A 24 -2.29 -6.88 -1.65
CA ILE A 24 -1.18 -7.82 -1.81
C ILE A 24 -1.36 -9.02 -0.86
N ALA A 25 -1.69 -8.78 0.41
CA ALA A 25 -1.96 -9.84 1.36
C ALA A 25 -3.18 -10.68 0.95
N LEU A 26 -4.26 -10.03 0.50
CA LEU A 26 -5.44 -10.70 -0.02
C LEU A 26 -5.10 -11.57 -1.25
N LEU A 27 -4.28 -11.06 -2.18
CA LEU A 27 -3.83 -11.81 -3.35
C LEU A 27 -3.07 -13.07 -2.94
N PHE A 28 -2.07 -12.95 -2.04
CA PHE A 28 -1.29 -14.10 -1.58
C PHE A 28 -2.15 -15.13 -0.85
N TYR A 29 -3.10 -14.68 -0.03
CA TYR A 29 -4.12 -15.55 0.57
C TYR A 29 -4.92 -16.30 -0.50
N THR A 30 -5.45 -15.59 -1.50
CA THR A 30 -6.30 -16.18 -2.54
C THR A 30 -5.57 -17.22 -3.40
N ILE A 31 -4.27 -17.06 -3.63
CA ILE A 31 -3.46 -18.08 -4.33
C ILE A 31 -3.00 -19.23 -3.42
N GLY A 32 -3.44 -19.26 -2.16
CA GLY A 32 -3.25 -20.36 -1.23
C GLY A 32 -1.98 -20.30 -0.38
N PHE A 33 -1.35 -19.13 -0.23
CA PHE A 33 -0.18 -19.01 0.65
C PHE A 33 -0.58 -19.20 2.12
N SER A 34 0.32 -19.76 2.92
CA SER A 34 0.15 -19.78 4.37
C SER A 34 0.19 -18.36 4.94
N ILE A 35 -0.34 -18.16 6.16
CA ILE A 35 -0.31 -16.85 6.82
C ILE A 35 1.11 -16.30 6.95
N VAL A 36 2.08 -17.15 7.31
CA VAL A 36 3.49 -16.75 7.45
C VAL A 36 4.06 -16.32 6.10
N LEU A 37 3.82 -17.11 5.04
CA LEU A 37 4.32 -16.77 3.71
C LEU A 37 3.66 -15.51 3.16
N THR A 38 2.37 -15.31 3.42
CA THR A 38 1.64 -14.10 3.05
C THR A 38 2.25 -12.86 3.70
N VAL A 39 2.54 -12.89 5.00
CA VAL A 39 3.18 -11.78 5.72
C VAL A 39 4.57 -11.50 5.13
N LEU A 40 5.40 -12.53 4.96
CA LEU A 40 6.76 -12.36 4.45
C LEU A 40 6.78 -11.79 3.03
N CYS A 41 5.94 -12.33 2.14
CA CYS A 41 5.86 -11.85 0.75
C CYS A 41 5.25 -10.45 0.65
N THR A 42 4.27 -10.11 1.49
CA THR A 42 3.69 -8.76 1.52
C THR A 42 4.71 -7.74 2.02
N LEU A 43 5.41 -8.04 3.12
CA LEU A 43 6.46 -7.17 3.64
C LEU A 43 7.59 -7.00 2.62
N ALA A 44 8.00 -8.09 1.96
CA ALA A 44 8.99 -8.02 0.90
C ALA A 44 8.53 -7.12 -0.26
N ALA A 45 7.26 -7.22 -0.68
CA ALA A 45 6.70 -6.38 -1.73
C ALA A 45 6.69 -4.88 -1.35
N LEU A 46 6.32 -4.56 -0.10
CA LEU A 46 6.34 -3.19 0.41
C LEU A 46 7.78 -2.62 0.41
N VAL A 47 8.75 -3.38 0.94
CA VAL A 47 10.16 -2.95 0.92
C VAL A 47 10.69 -2.80 -0.51
N LEU A 48 10.33 -3.72 -1.42
CA LEU A 48 10.74 -3.65 -2.82
C LEU A 48 10.15 -2.43 -3.53
N TRP A 49 8.96 -1.99 -3.14
CA TRP A 49 8.36 -0.76 -3.66
C TRP A 49 9.18 0.47 -3.26
N GLU A 50 9.52 0.63 -1.98
CA GLU A 50 10.38 1.73 -1.52
C GLU A 50 11.76 1.73 -2.21
N VAL A 51 12.33 0.54 -2.42
CA VAL A 51 13.59 0.40 -3.17
C VAL A 51 13.41 0.80 -4.63
N TYR A 52 12.28 0.46 -5.24
CA TYR A 52 11.94 0.88 -6.60
C TYR A 52 11.79 2.40 -6.70
N GLU A 53 11.14 3.03 -5.74
CA GLU A 53 11.01 4.49 -5.65
C GLU A 53 12.38 5.17 -5.53
N TRP A 54 13.26 4.63 -4.69
CA TRP A 54 14.64 5.11 -4.62
C TRP A 54 15.38 4.99 -5.96
N ILE A 55 15.18 3.90 -6.72
CA ILE A 55 15.75 3.72 -8.07
C ILE A 55 15.19 4.76 -9.07
N LEU A 56 13.92 5.15 -8.93
CA LEU A 56 13.30 6.20 -9.74
C LEU A 56 13.70 7.62 -9.32
N GLY A 57 14.50 7.76 -8.26
CA GLY A 57 14.89 9.05 -7.71
C GLY A 57 13.80 9.75 -6.90
N ILE A 58 12.77 9.01 -6.44
CA ILE A 58 11.85 9.48 -5.41
C ILE A 58 12.64 9.49 -4.11
N LEU A 59 13.02 10.67 -3.64
CA LEU A 59 13.83 10.81 -2.43
C LEU A 59 12.94 11.26 -1.28
N GLU A 60 12.43 10.28 -0.56
CA GLU A 60 11.66 10.50 0.65
C GLU A 60 12.55 10.56 1.89
N THR A 61 12.02 11.13 2.97
CA THR A 61 12.73 11.10 4.25
C THR A 61 12.66 9.69 4.85
N PRO A 62 13.71 9.18 5.53
CA PRO A 62 13.67 7.86 6.13
C PRO A 62 12.44 7.57 7.04
N PRO A 63 11.90 8.56 7.80
CA PRO A 63 10.68 8.36 8.55
C PRO A 63 9.40 8.13 7.70
N ASN A 64 9.32 8.71 6.51
CA ASN A 64 8.20 8.55 5.57
C ASN A 64 8.20 7.13 4.98
N VAL A 65 9.33 6.72 4.39
CA VAL A 65 9.58 5.33 3.95
C VAL A 65 9.20 4.30 5.03
N ALA A 66 9.61 4.54 6.28
CA ALA A 66 9.27 3.66 7.39
C ALA A 66 7.76 3.65 7.69
N ALA A 67 7.10 4.80 7.63
CA ALA A 67 5.66 4.92 7.82
C ALA A 67 4.89 4.22 6.70
N ASP A 68 5.33 4.31 5.45
CA ASP A 68 4.68 3.69 4.30
C ASP A 68 4.75 2.16 4.36
N ILE A 69 5.90 1.61 4.77
CA ILE A 69 6.03 0.17 5.07
C ILE A 69 5.13 -0.25 6.24
N VAL A 70 5.08 0.54 7.32
CA VAL A 70 4.27 0.23 8.51
C VAL A 70 2.78 0.28 8.16
N LEU A 71 2.32 1.31 7.48
CA LEU A 71 0.93 1.50 7.09
C LEU A 71 0.50 0.45 6.06
N GLY A 72 1.36 0.12 5.10
CA GLY A 72 1.13 -1.03 4.22
C GLY A 72 0.99 -2.34 4.98
N SER A 73 1.85 -2.57 5.97
CA SER A 73 1.78 -3.76 6.83
C SER A 73 0.50 -3.80 7.68
N LEU A 74 0.00 -2.65 8.14
CA LEU A 74 -1.30 -2.57 8.82
C LEU A 74 -2.46 -2.91 7.88
N GLY A 75 -2.43 -2.43 6.63
CA GLY A 75 -3.40 -2.82 5.61
C GLY A 75 -3.41 -4.32 5.36
N ALA A 76 -2.22 -4.92 5.25
CA ALA A 76 -2.06 -6.38 5.18
C ALA A 76 -2.66 -7.07 6.41
N GLY A 77 -2.41 -6.54 7.62
CA GLY A 77 -2.99 -7.03 8.86
C GLY A 77 -4.52 -7.03 8.86
N VAL A 78 -5.15 -6.00 8.29
CA VAL A 78 -6.61 -5.94 8.14
C VAL A 78 -7.12 -7.04 7.20
N ALA A 79 -6.46 -7.27 6.05
CA ALA A 79 -6.81 -8.38 5.16
C ALA A 79 -6.67 -9.73 5.87
N LEU A 80 -5.56 -9.96 6.56
CA LEU A 80 -5.33 -11.20 7.29
C LEU A 80 -6.37 -11.43 8.40
N TYR A 81 -6.76 -10.37 9.12
CA TYR A 81 -7.78 -10.45 10.15
C TYR A 81 -9.11 -10.98 9.62
N PHE A 82 -9.64 -10.38 8.55
CA PHE A 82 -10.92 -10.81 7.98
C PHE A 82 -10.81 -12.20 7.33
N TYR A 83 -9.80 -12.43 6.50
CA TYR A 83 -9.76 -13.61 5.63
C TYR A 83 -9.14 -14.85 6.26
N PHE A 84 -8.11 -14.72 7.11
CA PHE A 84 -7.52 -15.87 7.80
C PHE A 84 -8.14 -16.12 9.18
N PHE A 85 -8.31 -15.08 10.00
CA PHE A 85 -8.70 -15.27 11.40
C PHE A 85 -10.22 -15.35 11.60
N ARG A 86 -10.98 -14.49 10.91
CA ARG A 86 -12.45 -14.52 10.97
C ARG A 86 -13.03 -15.53 9.97
N GLY A 87 -12.31 -15.83 8.90
CA GLY A 87 -12.86 -16.61 7.78
C GLY A 87 -14.02 -15.89 7.09
N GLU A 88 -14.11 -14.57 7.25
CA GLU A 88 -15.14 -13.72 6.68
C GLU A 88 -14.61 -13.07 5.41
N THR A 89 -15.42 -13.10 4.36
CA THR A 89 -15.14 -12.35 3.14
C THR A 89 -15.81 -10.99 3.21
N LEU A 90 -15.08 -9.93 2.87
CA LEU A 90 -15.70 -8.63 2.68
C LEU A 90 -16.62 -8.68 1.45
N PRO A 91 -17.72 -7.90 1.44
CA PRO A 91 -18.60 -7.82 0.28
C PRO A 91 -17.84 -7.42 -0.98
N GLU A 92 -18.16 -8.05 -2.11
CA GLU A 92 -17.46 -7.81 -3.38
C GLU A 92 -17.49 -6.33 -3.81
N TRP A 93 -18.63 -5.65 -3.64
CA TRP A 93 -18.75 -4.23 -3.96
C TRP A 93 -17.78 -3.35 -3.15
N LEU A 94 -17.48 -3.73 -1.90
CA LEU A 94 -16.55 -3.01 -1.05
C LEU A 94 -15.11 -3.23 -1.54
N LEU A 95 -14.75 -4.48 -1.87
CA LEU A 95 -13.44 -4.80 -2.43
C LEU A 95 -13.19 -4.05 -3.74
N LEU A 96 -14.17 -4.05 -4.66
CA LEU A 96 -14.06 -3.30 -5.91
C LEU A 96 -13.93 -1.80 -5.65
N THR A 97 -14.71 -1.25 -4.72
CA THR A 97 -14.63 0.17 -4.36
C THR A 97 -13.25 0.53 -3.83
N LEU A 98 -12.69 -0.27 -2.91
CA LEU A 98 -11.36 -0.05 -2.36
C LEU A 98 -10.27 -0.19 -3.43
N PHE A 99 -10.39 -1.19 -4.31
CA PHE A 99 -9.43 -1.42 -5.39
C PHE A 99 -9.41 -0.25 -6.39
N PHE A 100 -10.58 0.17 -6.86
CA PHE A 100 -10.66 1.32 -7.78
C PHE A 100 -10.28 2.63 -7.10
N SER A 101 -10.54 2.79 -5.79
CA SER A 101 -10.07 3.95 -5.03
C SER A 101 -8.55 3.99 -4.95
N MET A 102 -7.90 2.85 -4.66
CA MET A 102 -6.45 2.73 -4.68
C MET A 102 -5.89 3.12 -6.06
N LEU A 103 -6.43 2.54 -7.14
CA LEU A 103 -5.99 2.86 -8.51
C LEU A 103 -6.18 4.34 -8.86
N ALA A 104 -7.33 4.93 -8.49
CA ALA A 104 -7.61 6.33 -8.73
C ALA A 104 -6.65 7.25 -7.97
N LEU A 105 -6.34 6.92 -6.71
CA LEU A 105 -5.38 7.63 -5.88
C LEU A 105 -3.97 7.51 -6.45
N SER A 106 -3.51 6.30 -6.81
CA SER A 106 -2.20 6.10 -7.44
C SER A 106 -2.08 6.89 -8.74
N LEU A 107 -3.10 6.84 -9.61
CA LEU A 107 -3.09 7.60 -10.86
C LEU A 107 -3.05 9.11 -10.60
N TRP A 108 -3.80 9.61 -9.62
CA TRP A 108 -3.76 11.02 -9.25
C TRP A 108 -2.37 11.42 -8.72
N GLY A 109 -1.79 10.65 -7.82
CA GLY A 109 -0.43 10.88 -7.31
C GLY A 109 0.60 10.96 -8.43
N PHE A 110 0.60 9.99 -9.36
CA PHE A 110 1.51 10.00 -10.52
C PHE A 110 1.27 11.17 -11.47
N ILE A 111 0.01 11.56 -11.71
CA ILE A 111 -0.32 12.74 -12.53
C ILE A 111 0.20 14.01 -11.86
N ASP A 112 0.06 14.13 -10.55
CA ASP A 112 0.55 15.29 -9.80
C ASP A 112 2.07 15.38 -9.87
N GLN A 113 2.76 14.28 -9.57
CA GLN A 113 4.20 14.14 -9.69
C GLN A 113 4.73 14.48 -11.10
N TYR A 114 4.04 14.02 -12.15
CA TYR A 114 4.40 14.36 -13.53
C TYR A 114 4.28 15.87 -13.83
N LYS A 115 3.24 16.53 -13.29
CA LYS A 115 3.00 17.96 -13.52
C LYS A 115 3.89 18.86 -12.69
N ASN A 116 4.14 18.48 -11.45
CA ASN A 116 4.76 19.32 -10.44
C ASN A 116 6.23 19.00 -10.20
N GLY A 117 6.71 17.86 -10.72
CA GLY A 117 7.99 17.27 -10.38
C GLY A 117 7.96 16.64 -8.98
N TYR A 118 9.08 16.02 -8.59
CA TYR A 118 9.29 15.60 -7.20
C TYR A 118 9.38 16.83 -6.29
N ARG A 119 8.53 16.92 -5.27
CA ARG A 119 8.43 18.06 -4.34
C ARG A 119 8.32 17.63 -2.89
#